data_AF-A0A183GV47-F1
#
_entry.id   AF-A0A183GV47-F1
#
_cell.length_a   1.000
_cell.length_b   1.000
_cell.length_c   1.000
_cell.angle_alpha   90.00
_cell.angle_beta   90.00
_cell.angle_gamma   90.00
#
_symmetry.space_group_name_H-M   'P 1'
#
loop_
_entity.id
_entity.type
_entity.pdbx_description
1 polymer ?
#
loop_
_entity_poly.entity_id
_entity_poly.type
_entity_poly.pdbx_seq_one_letter_code
_entity_poly.pdbx_strand_id
1 'polypeptide(L)'
;LTDPVRQRFLDRHNELRSSIAQGQTERNGNLGIAPPASLMYRMVGARYDCDAESYAQQHAGTCDQKVLPQSGRPGYKENIYSFRNPSASPEEAANAVGTYPNFSSK
;
A
#
# COMPACT_ATOMS: atom_id res chain seq x y z
N LEU A 1 -11.79 -7.31 4.93
CA LEU A 1 -11.88 -6.51 3.67
C LEU A 1 -12.72 -7.29 2.64
N THR A 2 -13.32 -6.61 1.66
CA THR A 2 -13.98 -7.27 0.51
C THR A 2 -12.95 -7.60 -0.57
N ASP A 3 -13.20 -8.63 -1.39
CA ASP A 3 -12.26 -9.02 -2.47
C ASP A 3 -11.96 -7.91 -3.49
N PRO A 4 -12.93 -7.08 -3.92
CA PRO A 4 -12.65 -5.95 -4.81
C PRO A 4 -11.67 -4.93 -4.21
N VAL A 5 -11.77 -4.67 -2.91
CA VAL A 5 -10.86 -3.75 -2.22
C VAL A 5 -9.46 -4.36 -2.09
N ARG A 6 -9.34 -5.66 -1.78
CA ARG A 6 -8.05 -6.37 -1.77
C ARG A 6 -7.36 -6.28 -3.13
N GLN A 7 -8.12 -6.55 -4.20
CA GLN A 7 -7.63 -6.50 -5.57
C GLN A 7 -7.17 -5.09 -5.94
N ARG A 8 -7.93 -4.05 -5.57
CA ARG A 8 -7.54 -2.65 -5.79
C ARG A 8 -6.20 -2.30 -5.14
N PHE A 9 -5.97 -2.71 -3.89
CA PHE A 9 -4.68 -2.48 -3.23
C PHE A 9 -3.53 -3.21 -3.94
N LEU A 10 -3.75 -4.47 -4.34
CA LEU A 10 -2.76 -5.29 -5.03
C LEU A 10 -2.38 -4.73 -6.40
N ASP A 11 -3.38 -4.37 -7.20
CA ASP A 11 -3.19 -3.82 -8.55
C ASP A 11 -2.44 -2.51 -8.48
N ARG A 12 -2.84 -1.61 -7.58
CA ARG A 12 -2.17 -0.33 -7.43
C ARG A 12 -0.70 -0.47 -7.02
N HIS A 13 -0.37 -1.42 -6.15
CA HIS A 13 1.03 -1.69 -5.80
C HIS A 13 1.81 -2.16 -7.02
N ASN A 14 1.24 -3.10 -7.79
CA ASN A 14 1.90 -3.66 -8.96
C ASN A 14 2.04 -2.65 -10.10
N GLU A 15 1.06 -1.77 -10.31
CA GLU A 15 1.14 -0.66 -11.27
C GLU A 15 2.32 0.26 -10.97
N LEU A 16 2.44 0.73 -9.72
CA LEU A 16 3.53 1.60 -9.30
C LEU A 16 4.88 0.89 -9.39
N ARG A 17 4.96 -0.37 -8.94
CA ARG A 17 6.18 -1.18 -9.05
C ARG A 17 6.61 -1.37 -10.50
N SER A 18 5.66 -1.58 -11.41
CA SER A 18 5.94 -1.68 -12.85
C SER A 18 6.45 -0.36 -13.42
N SER A 19 5.82 0.77 -13.07
CA SER A 19 6.27 2.10 -13.52
C SER A 19 7.69 2.42 -13.03
N ILE A 20 8.00 2.12 -11.76
CA ILE A 20 9.35 2.26 -11.20
C ILE A 20 10.34 1.35 -11.95
N ALA A 21 9.99 0.08 -12.16
CA ALA A 21 10.88 -0.86 -12.83
C ALA A 21 11.25 -0.42 -14.25
N GLN A 22 10.32 0.24 -14.95
CA GLN A 22 10.51 0.77 -16.30
C GLN A 22 11.17 2.16 -16.31
N GLY A 23 11.30 2.84 -15.16
CA GLY A 23 11.88 4.19 -15.06
C GLY A 23 11.04 5.26 -15.76
N GLN A 24 9.71 5.15 -15.73
CA GLN A 24 8.81 5.98 -16.54
C GLN A 24 8.35 7.26 -15.85
N THR A 25 7.55 7.14 -14.78
CA THR A 25 6.78 8.28 -14.23
C THR A 25 6.99 8.52 -12.75
N GLU A 26 7.38 7.50 -11.98
CA GLU A 26 7.47 7.62 -10.52
C GLU A 26 8.66 8.50 -10.12
N ARG A 27 8.41 9.50 -9.28
CA ARG A 27 9.46 10.40 -8.78
C ARG A 27 10.27 9.78 -7.66
N ASN A 28 11.57 9.99 -7.69
CA ASN A 28 12.48 9.77 -6.55
C ASN A 28 12.59 11.04 -5.70
N GLY A 29 11.48 11.47 -5.12
CA GLY A 29 11.39 12.74 -4.40
C GLY A 29 11.81 13.93 -5.27
N ASN A 30 12.82 14.68 -4.79
CA ASN A 30 13.36 15.85 -5.50
C ASN A 30 14.49 15.50 -6.49
N LEU A 31 14.84 14.22 -6.65
CA LEU A 31 15.96 13.75 -7.50
C LEU A 31 15.54 13.42 -8.94
N GLY A 32 14.30 13.73 -9.33
CA GLY A 32 13.76 13.42 -10.66
C GLY A 32 12.99 12.11 -10.69
N ILE A 33 12.98 11.42 -11.83
CA ILE A 33 12.31 10.12 -12.02
C ILE A 33 13.17 9.02 -11.37
N ALA A 34 12.51 8.04 -10.74
CA ALA A 34 13.17 6.89 -10.14
C ALA A 34 13.91 6.07 -11.22
N PRO A 35 15.16 5.64 -10.97
CA PRO A 35 15.90 4.83 -11.92
C PRO A 35 15.20 3.48 -12.14
N PRO A 36 15.31 2.88 -13.33
CA PRO A 36 14.72 1.60 -13.62
C PRO A 36 15.31 0.51 -12.72
N ALA A 37 14.49 -0.49 -12.37
CA ALA A 37 14.88 -1.60 -11.53
C ALA A 37 14.88 -2.89 -12.33
N SER A 38 16.03 -3.57 -12.39
CA SER A 38 16.19 -4.84 -13.12
C SER A 38 15.50 -6.03 -12.43
N LEU A 39 15.23 -5.93 -11.12
CA LEU A 39 14.63 -7.00 -10.32
C LEU A 39 13.50 -6.45 -9.42
N MET A 40 12.33 -6.27 -10.02
CA MET A 40 11.11 -5.87 -9.30
C MET A 40 10.09 -7.02 -9.25
N TYR A 41 9.95 -7.63 -8.08
CA TYR A 41 9.00 -8.74 -7.90
C TYR A 41 7.55 -8.27 -7.96
N ARG A 42 6.68 -9.03 -8.63
CA ARG A 42 5.24 -8.81 -8.59
C ARG A 42 4.66 -9.28 -7.25
N MET A 43 3.75 -8.50 -6.68
CA MET A 43 2.90 -8.96 -5.60
C MET A 43 1.77 -9.81 -6.21
N VAL A 44 1.72 -11.10 -5.87
CA VAL A 44 0.73 -12.03 -6.45
C VAL A 44 -0.45 -12.16 -5.50
N GLY A 45 -1.69 -12.32 -6.01
CA GLY A 45 -2.90 -12.45 -5.17
C GLY A 45 -2.89 -13.67 -4.24
N ALA A 46 -2.20 -14.75 -4.64
CA ALA A 46 -1.92 -15.90 -3.75
C ALA A 46 -0.88 -15.60 -2.65
N ARG A 47 -0.22 -14.43 -2.70
CA ARG A 47 0.64 -13.84 -1.65
C ARG A 47 -0.03 -12.64 -0.98
N TYR A 48 -1.33 -12.42 -1.21
CA TYR A 48 -2.11 -11.58 -0.31
C TYR A 48 -2.06 -12.27 1.05
N ASP A 49 -1.22 -11.74 1.92
CA ASP A 49 -0.87 -12.37 3.17
C ASP A 49 -1.96 -12.04 4.19
N CYS A 50 -2.76 -13.05 4.54
CA CYS A 50 -3.86 -12.89 5.49
C CYS A 50 -3.38 -12.41 6.87
N ASP A 51 -2.14 -12.74 7.26
CA ASP A 51 -1.57 -12.26 8.52
C ASP A 51 -1.29 -10.76 8.42
N ALA A 52 -0.71 -10.30 7.31
CA ALA A 52 -0.51 -8.87 7.05
C ALA A 52 -1.83 -8.10 7.04
N GLU A 53 -2.88 -8.63 6.39
CA GLU A 53 -4.23 -8.05 6.42
C GLU A 53 -4.77 -7.98 7.85
N SER A 54 -4.61 -9.07 8.61
CA SER A 54 -5.11 -9.15 9.99
C SER A 54 -4.45 -8.10 10.88
N TYR A 55 -3.11 -7.96 10.82
CA TYR A 55 -2.40 -6.93 11.58
C TYR A 55 -2.83 -5.52 11.17
N ALA A 56 -2.95 -5.26 9.86
CA ALA A 56 -3.40 -3.97 9.35
C ALA A 56 -4.84 -3.62 9.77
N GLN A 57 -5.75 -4.60 9.75
CA GLN A 57 -7.14 -4.39 10.18
C GLN A 57 -7.24 -4.16 11.70
N GLN A 58 -6.51 -4.95 12.50
CA GLN A 58 -6.45 -4.76 13.94
C GLN A 58 -5.93 -3.36 14.29
N HIS A 59 -4.88 -2.92 13.61
CA HIS A 59 -4.33 -1.59 13.79
C HIS A 59 -5.31 -0.49 13.37
N ALA A 60 -5.91 -0.59 12.18
CA ALA A 60 -6.87 0.39 11.69
C ALA A 60 -8.05 0.58 12.66
N GLY A 61 -8.46 -0.49 13.36
CA GLY A 61 -9.49 -0.45 14.40
C GLY A 61 -9.13 0.37 15.64
N THR A 62 -7.85 0.64 15.90
CA THR A 62 -7.41 1.52 17.01
C THR A 62 -7.61 3.01 16.70
N CYS A 63 -7.78 3.34 15.41
CA CYS A 63 -7.87 4.71 14.90
C CYS A 63 -6.69 5.61 15.27
N ASP A 64 -5.55 5.04 15.66
CA ASP A 64 -4.32 5.79 15.82
C ASP A 64 -3.58 5.89 14.46
N GLN A 65 -2.84 6.98 14.26
CA GLN A 65 -2.08 7.23 13.03
C GLN A 65 -0.58 6.94 13.22
N LYS A 66 -0.23 6.07 14.17
CA LYS A 66 1.15 5.77 14.53
C LYS A 66 1.49 4.38 14.06
N VAL A 67 2.61 4.22 13.37
CA VAL A 67 3.07 2.90 12.94
C VAL A 67 3.18 1.95 14.12
N LEU A 68 2.58 0.76 14.01
CA LEU A 68 2.65 -0.27 15.05
C LEU A 68 4.11 -0.62 15.35
N PRO A 69 4.46 -0.94 16.60
CA PRO A 69 5.76 -1.51 16.90
C PRO A 69 5.93 -2.85 16.18
N GLN A 70 7.18 -3.24 15.90
CA GLN A 70 7.46 -4.48 15.17
C GLN A 70 6.91 -5.73 15.88
N SER A 71 6.77 -5.68 17.21
CA SER A 71 6.14 -6.74 18.01
C SER A 71 4.66 -6.95 17.68
N GLY A 72 3.95 -5.92 17.23
CA GLY A 72 2.54 -5.98 16.82
C GLY A 72 2.33 -6.37 15.35
N ARG A 73 3.41 -6.48 14.57
CA ARG A 73 3.40 -6.89 13.16
C ARG A 73 4.69 -7.64 12.79
N PRO A 74 5.00 -8.80 13.42
CA PRO A 74 6.29 -9.48 13.25
C PRO A 74 6.55 -9.84 11.79
N GLY A 75 7.70 -9.42 11.24
CA GLY A 75 8.07 -9.69 9.84
C GLY A 75 7.44 -8.77 8.79
N TYR A 76 6.51 -7.88 9.16
CA TYR A 76 5.84 -6.97 8.23
C TYR A 76 6.20 -5.51 8.52
N LYS A 77 6.28 -4.69 7.47
CA LYS A 77 6.30 -3.23 7.54
C LYS A 77 4.90 -2.67 7.28
N GLU A 78 4.70 -1.40 7.59
CA GLU A 78 3.38 -0.79 7.56
C GLU A 78 3.40 0.60 6.96
N ASN A 79 2.40 0.86 6.09
CA ASN A 79 2.08 2.17 5.56
C ASN A 79 0.69 2.58 6.09
N ILE A 80 0.57 3.79 6.64
CA ILE A 80 -0.69 4.33 7.16
C ILE A 80 -1.16 5.47 6.26
N TYR A 81 -2.45 5.43 5.93
CA TYR A 81 -3.15 6.52 5.27
C TYR A 81 -4.50 6.75 5.96
N SER A 82 -4.84 8.03 6.18
CA SER A 82 -6.14 8.42 6.72
C SER A 82 -6.89 9.25 5.70
N PHE A 83 -8.09 8.79 5.34
CA PHE A 83 -9.00 9.51 4.49
C PHE A 83 -10.06 10.22 5.36
N ARG A 84 -10.08 11.56 5.33
CA ARG A 84 -10.97 12.37 6.16
C ARG A 84 -12.35 12.52 5.55
N ASN A 85 -13.05 11.41 5.36
CA ASN A 85 -14.46 11.39 5.01
C ASN A 85 -15.13 10.16 5.68
N PRO A 86 -15.74 10.33 6.86
CA PRO A 86 -16.35 9.21 7.58
C PRO A 86 -17.61 8.66 6.90
N SER A 87 -18.17 9.39 5.93
CA SER A 87 -19.34 8.96 5.15
C SER A 87 -18.97 8.21 3.87
N ALA A 88 -17.67 8.08 3.57
CA ALA A 88 -17.22 7.35 2.40
C ALA A 88 -17.38 5.84 2.57
N SER A 89 -17.70 5.17 1.48
CA SER A 89 -17.61 3.72 1.37
C SER A 89 -16.16 3.22 1.51
N PRO A 90 -15.95 1.97 1.94
CA PRO A 90 -14.63 1.34 1.94
C PRO A 90 -13.92 1.37 0.58
N GLU A 91 -14.67 1.24 -0.52
CA GLU A 91 -14.17 1.31 -1.88
C GLU A 91 -13.67 2.73 -2.24
N GLU A 92 -14.42 3.77 -1.87
CA GLU A 92 -13.98 5.16 -2.06
C GLU A 92 -12.71 5.45 -1.25
N ALA A 93 -12.65 4.99 0.01
CA ALA A 93 -11.46 5.12 0.83
C ALA A 93 -10.26 4.38 0.23
N ALA A 94 -10.45 3.15 -0.25
CA ALA A 94 -9.40 2.37 -0.90
C ALA A 94 -8.91 3.02 -2.21
N ASN A 95 -9.82 3.60 -2.99
CA ASN A 95 -9.48 4.33 -4.20
C ASN A 95 -8.62 5.57 -3.89
N ALA A 96 -8.93 6.27 -2.79
CA ALA A 96 -8.15 7.42 -2.31
C ALA A 96 -6.76 7.01 -1.80
N VAL A 97 -6.62 5.82 -1.19
CA VAL A 97 -5.29 5.31 -0.80
C VAL A 97 -4.40 5.13 -2.04
N GLY A 98 -4.97 4.74 -3.18
CA GLY A 98 -4.21 4.56 -4.41
C GLY A 98 -3.60 5.85 -4.97
N THR A 99 -4.14 7.02 -4.63
CA THR A 99 -3.55 8.31 -5.01
C THR A 99 -2.54 8.84 -3.99
N TYR A 100 -2.30 8.09 -2.90
CA TYR A 100 -1.41 8.53 -1.82
C TYR A 100 0.05 8.60 -2.28
N PRO A 101 0.70 9.77 -2.19
CA PRO A 101 2.14 9.86 -2.37
C PRO A 101 2.82 9.02 -1.29
N ASN A 102 3.59 8.02 -1.69
CA ASN A 102 4.26 6.98 -0.86
C ASN A 102 3.52 5.65 -0.67
N PHE A 103 2.46 5.37 -1.44
CA PHE A 103 1.80 4.06 -1.43
C PHE A 103 2.76 2.88 -1.71
N SER A 104 3.83 3.09 -2.49
CA SER A 104 4.79 2.05 -2.89
C SER A 104 6.05 1.93 -1.99
N SER A 105 6.06 2.55 -0.82
CA SER A 105 7.27 2.53 0.04
C SER A 105 7.53 1.13 0.64
N LYS A 106 8.79 0.68 0.52
CA LYS A 106 9.30 -0.67 0.87
C LYS A 106 9.52 -0.91 2.37
#